data_AF-A0A068TFC1-F1
#
_entry.id   AF-A0A068TFC1-F1
#
_cell.length_a   1.000
_cell.length_b   1.000
_cell.length_c   1.000
_cell.angle_alpha   90.00
_cell.angle_beta   90.00
_cell.angle_gamma   90.00
#
_symmetry.space_group_name_H-M   'P 1'
#
loop_
_entity.id
_entity.type
_entity.pdbx_description
1 polymer ?
#
loop_
_entity_poly.entity_id
_entity_poly.type
_entity_poly.pdbx_seq_one_letter_code
_entity_poly.pdbx_strand_id
1 'polypeptide(L)' 'MVSISDPVSAGLMLWAGIGLAIAVAFLLFGFDKVDPGARDAYAVRPLLIPGLVLLWPLVVWRWITLSRGEP' A
#
# COMPACT_ATOMS: atom_id res chain seq x y z
N MET A 1 -6.34 -25.22 -5.53
CA MET A 1 -7.54 -24.37 -5.34
C MET A 1 -7.43 -23.78 -3.95
N VAL A 2 -7.48 -22.46 -3.81
CA VAL A 2 -7.35 -21.81 -2.49
C VAL A 2 -8.60 -22.15 -1.68
N SER A 3 -8.44 -22.95 -0.62
CA SER A 3 -9.55 -23.32 0.26
C SER A 3 -9.76 -22.21 1.30
N ILE A 4 -10.99 -21.72 1.42
CA ILE A 4 -11.39 -20.70 2.41
C ILE A 4 -11.43 -21.29 3.83
N SER A 5 -11.42 -22.62 3.95
CA SER A 5 -11.46 -23.36 5.23
C SER A 5 -10.14 -23.36 6.00
N ASP A 6 -9.04 -22.95 5.36
CA ASP A 6 -7.71 -22.93 5.99
C ASP A 6 -7.46 -21.57 6.66
N PRO A 7 -7.24 -21.50 7.99
CA PRO A 7 -7.12 -20.23 8.71
C PRO A 7 -5.94 -19.39 8.22
N VAL A 8 -4.88 -20.03 7.73
CA VAL A 8 -3.71 -19.37 7.12
C VAL A 8 -4.09 -18.70 5.80
N SER A 9 -4.85 -19.41 4.96
CA SER A 9 -5.34 -18.91 3.67
C SER A 9 -6.30 -17.72 3.87
N ALA A 10 -7.22 -17.84 4.83
CA ALA A 10 -8.12 -16.75 5.22
C ALA A 10 -7.36 -15.52 5.73
N GLY A 11 -6.34 -15.74 6.57
CA GLY A 11 -5.46 -14.67 7.05
C GLY A 11 -4.70 -13.97 5.92
N LEU A 12 -4.16 -14.73 4.98
CA LEU A 12 -3.49 -14.20 3.79
C LEU A 12 -4.43 -13.39 2.89
N MET A 13 -5.66 -13.87 2.68
CA MET A 13 -6.68 -13.15 1.92
C MET A 13 -7.07 -11.83 2.57
N LEU A 14 -7.28 -11.82 3.89
CA LEU A 14 -7.56 -10.60 4.65
C LEU A 14 -6.39 -9.62 4.61
N TRP A 15 -5.16 -10.12 4.80
CA TRP A 15 -3.95 -9.30 4.74
C TRP A 15 -3.79 -8.65 3.36
N ALA A 16 -3.91 -9.44 2.29
CA ALA A 16 -3.83 -8.95 0.92
C ALA A 16 -4.97 -7.98 0.58
N GLY A 17 -6.19 -8.24 1.05
CA GLY A 17 -7.34 -7.36 0.85
C GLY A 17 -7.17 -5.99 1.52
N ILE A 18 -6.71 -5.98 2.77
CA ILE A 18 -6.40 -4.74 3.52
C ILE A 18 -5.24 -4.01 2.84
N GLY A 19 -4.18 -4.72 2.49
CA GLY A 19 -3.04 -4.15 1.79
C GLY A 19 -3.41 -3.54 0.44
N LEU A 20 -4.34 -4.15 -0.29
CA LEU A 20 -4.85 -3.61 -1.55
C LEU A 20 -5.67 -2.34 -1.35
N ALA A 21 -6.57 -2.32 -0.37
CA ALA A 21 -7.36 -1.13 -0.05
C ALA A 21 -6.44 0.05 0.33
N ILE A 22 -5.40 -0.21 1.11
CA ILE A 22 -4.41 0.78 1.52
C ILE A 22 -3.55 1.22 0.33
N ALA A 23 -3.13 0.29 -0.53
CA ALA A 23 -2.39 0.62 -1.74
C ALA A 23 -3.19 1.58 -2.63
N VAL A 24 -4.48 1.29 -2.85
CA VAL A 24 -5.38 2.17 -3.61
C VAL A 24 -5.51 3.53 -2.92
N ALA A 25 -5.75 3.58 -1.61
CA ALA A 25 -5.84 4.83 -0.87
C ALA A 25 -4.53 5.65 -0.94
N PHE A 26 -3.37 4.99 -0.84
CA PHE A 26 -2.07 5.63 -0.95
C PHE A 26 -1.81 6.18 -2.36
N LEU A 27 -2.18 5.42 -3.40
CA LEU A 27 -2.11 5.90 -4.79
C LEU A 27 -3.02 7.10 -5.06
N LEU A 28 -4.21 7.16 -4.44
CA LEU A 28 -5.18 8.24 -4.64
C LEU A 28 -4.88 9.49 -3.79
N PHE A 29 -4.48 9.32 -2.53
CA PHE A 29 -4.35 10.43 -1.56
C PHE A 29 -2.92 10.68 -1.06
N GLY A 30 -2.10 9.63 -0.96
CA GLY A 30 -0.73 9.72 -0.44
C GLY A 30 0.27 10.27 -1.46
N PHE A 31 0.04 9.99 -2.75
CA PHE A 31 0.97 10.34 -3.82
C PHE A 31 1.16 11.86 -3.98
N ASP A 32 0.08 12.63 -3.84
CA ASP A 32 0.11 14.10 -3.98
C ASP A 32 0.83 14.79 -2.80
N LYS A 33 0.92 14.10 -1.65
CA LYS A 33 1.55 14.59 -0.42
C LYS A 33 3.01 14.17 -0.25
N VAL A 34 3.40 13.02 -0.78
CA VAL A 34 4.74 12.43 -0.57
C VAL A 34 5.78 12.96 -1.55
N ASP A 35 5.40 13.33 -2.78
CA ASP A 35 6.37 13.84 -3.75
C ASP A 35 5.73 14.72 -4.86
N PRO A 36 5.78 16.06 -4.74
CA PRO A 36 5.37 16.98 -5.82
C PRO A 36 6.30 16.90 -7.05
N GLY A 37 7.48 16.27 -6.92
CA GLY A 37 8.54 16.16 -7.93
C GLY A 37 8.62 14.81 -8.65
N ALA A 38 7.95 13.75 -8.17
CA ALA A 38 7.91 12.42 -8.80
C ALA A 38 6.99 12.34 -10.03
N ARG A 39 7.05 13.36 -10.88
CA ARG A 39 6.24 13.49 -12.10
C ARG A 39 6.69 12.55 -13.23
N ASP A 40 7.90 11.98 -13.16
CA ASP A 40 8.49 11.17 -14.25
C ASP A 40 8.30 9.64 -14.08
N ALA A 41 7.97 9.15 -12.88
CA ALA A 41 7.97 7.72 -12.59
C ALA A 41 6.56 7.09 -12.57
N TYR A 42 5.65 7.49 -13.47
CA TYR A 42 4.30 6.92 -13.54
C TYR A 42 4.28 5.44 -14.00
N ALA A 43 5.25 5.04 -14.83
CA ALA A 43 5.28 3.69 -15.44
C ALA A 43 5.61 2.55 -14.45
N VAL A 44 6.31 2.84 -13.34
CA VAL A 44 6.68 1.86 -12.31
C VAL A 44 5.64 1.72 -11.18
N ARG A 45 4.61 2.57 -11.16
CA ARG A 45 3.59 2.59 -10.09
C ARG A 45 2.80 1.28 -9.97
N PRO A 46 2.36 0.61 -11.05
CA PRO A 46 1.68 -0.68 -10.93
C PRO A 46 2.59 -1.77 -10.35
N LEU A 47 3.90 -1.69 -10.64
CA LEU A 47 4.90 -2.63 -10.12
C LEU A 47 5.09 -2.51 -8.60
N LEU A 48 4.79 -1.33 -8.04
CA LEU A 48 4.83 -1.11 -6.60
C LEU A 48 3.60 -1.68 -5.88
N ILE A 49 2.46 -1.88 -6.56
CA ILE A 49 1.23 -2.42 -5.97
C ILE A 49 1.49 -3.72 -5.19
N PRO A 50 2.14 -4.76 -5.75
CA PRO A 50 2.42 -5.98 -4.99
C PRO A 50 3.30 -5.73 -3.74
N GLY A 51 4.27 -4.82 -3.83
CA GLY A 51 5.10 -4.42 -2.68
C GLY A 51 4.31 -3.63 -1.62
N LEU A 52 3.42 -2.74 -2.05
CA LEU A 52 2.50 -1.96 -1.21
C LEU A 52 1.51 -2.86 -0.47
N VAL A 53 0.94 -3.85 -1.16
CA VAL A 53 0.02 -4.81 -0.57
C VAL A 53 0.72 -5.66 0.48
N LEU A 54 1.96 -6.07 0.22
CA LEU A 54 2.74 -6.88 1.16
C LEU A 54 3.17 -6.08 2.39
N LEU A 55 3.67 -4.85 2.18
CA LEU A 55 4.28 -3.99 3.20
C LEU A 55 3.36 -2.85 3.67
N TRP A 56 2.04 -3.03 3.53
CA TRP A 56 1.06 -2.00 3.83
C TRP A 56 1.19 -1.35 5.22
N PRO A 57 1.57 -2.05 6.32
CA PRO A 57 1.69 -1.41 7.63
C PRO A 57 2.79 -0.35 7.65
N LEU A 58 3.89 -0.63 6.94
CA LEU A 58 5.04 0.27 6.83
C LEU A 58 4.73 1.46 5.92
N VAL A 59 3.94 1.23 4.86
CA VAL A 59 3.39 2.31 4.01
C VAL A 59 2.50 3.24 4.84
N VAL A 60 1.55 2.71 5.62
CA VAL A 60 0.68 3.52 6.48
C VAL A 60 1.50 4.29 7.49
N TRP A 61 2.45 3.64 8.17
CA TRP A 61 3.31 4.32 9.13
C TRP A 61 4.08 5.47 8.50
N ARG A 62 4.75 5.22 7.37
CA ARG A 62 5.50 6.25 6.64
C ARG A 62 4.59 7.37 6.14
N TRP A 63 3.38 7.04 5.67
CA TRP A 63 2.39 8.02 5.24
C TRP A 63 1.96 8.92 6.41
N ILE A 64 1.68 8.33 7.58
CA ILE A 64 1.34 9.10 8.79
C ILE A 64 2.50 9.99 9.22
N THR A 65 3.73 9.47 9.29
CA THR A 65 4.91 10.24 9.69
C THR A 65 5.16 11.43 8.76
N LEU A 66 5.15 11.20 7.43
CA LEU A 66 5.32 12.27 6.45
C LEU A 66 4.16 13.28 6.48
N SER A 67 2.93 12.80 6.71
CA SER A 67 1.76 13.69 6.83
C SER A 67 1.74 14.55 8.10
N ARG A 68 2.44 14.09 9.16
CA ARG A 68 2.55 14.81 10.44
C ARG A 68 3.62 15.89 10.44
N GLY A 69 4.48 15.96 9.42
CA GLY A 69 5.37 17.10 9.22
C GLY A 69 6.46 17.28 10.28
N GLU A 70 6.95 16.20 10.88
CA GLU A 70 8.16 16.27 11.70
C GLU A 70 9.40 16.11 10.77
N PRO A 71 10.22 17.17 10.62
CA PRO A 71 11.47 17.14 9.86
C PRO A 71 12.57 16.29 10.51
#